data_AF-A0A928KW70-F1
#
_entry.id   AF-A0A928KW70-F1
#
_cell.length_a   1.000
_cell.length_b   1.000
_cell.length_c   1.000
_cell.angle_alpha   90.00
_cell.angle_beta   90.00
_cell.angle_gamma   90.00
#
_symmetry.space_group_name_H-M   'P 1'
#
loop_
_entity.id
_entity.type
_entity.pdbx_description
1 polymer ?
#
loop_
_entity_poly.entity_id
_entity_poly.type
_entity_poly.pdbx_seq_one_letter_code
_entity_poly.pdbx_strand_id
1 'polypeptide(L)'
;MAKWAIIFDSKYGTTEQYMNWLAKKIDADLYKAKNVKPENLMGYETMIFACGIYNDKLSIIDIIKKNISHLMFKKIIVVGVGWYSQDDFNVKMLEDYNFTPEMQGRFPLFLLKGEINLKKINPMEAMTLKMTKSRLNKKFDRSNDDIVAISMIDGMNKYTAEENLDELVSFINEGKWKIRKQ
;
A
#
# COMPACT_ATOMS: atom_id res chain seq x y z
N MET A 1 -14.53 4.21 -20.90
CA MET A 1 -14.23 4.01 -19.47
C MET A 1 -12.82 3.48 -19.37
N ALA A 2 -12.05 3.93 -18.38
CA ALA A 2 -10.72 3.37 -18.16
C ALA A 2 -10.81 1.88 -17.85
N LYS A 3 -9.76 1.13 -18.17
CA LYS A 3 -9.69 -0.31 -17.86
C LYS A 3 -9.50 -0.58 -16.36
N TRP A 4 -8.96 0.41 -15.64
CA TRP A 4 -8.51 0.29 -14.27
C TRP A 4 -9.18 1.34 -13.39
N ALA A 5 -9.59 0.92 -12.20
CA ALA A 5 -9.95 1.84 -11.13
C ALA A 5 -8.90 1.74 -10.00
N ILE A 6 -8.38 2.88 -9.59
CA ILE A 6 -7.49 3.01 -8.44
C ILE A 6 -8.31 3.62 -7.29
N ILE A 7 -8.42 2.90 -6.19
CA ILE A 7 -9.07 3.33 -4.97
C ILE A 7 -8.00 3.52 -3.92
N PHE A 8 -7.87 4.73 -3.36
CA PHE A 8 -6.80 5.00 -2.41
C PHE A 8 -7.25 5.75 -1.17
N ASP A 9 -6.58 5.44 -0.06
CA ASP A 9 -6.63 6.21 1.17
C ASP A 9 -5.26 6.84 1.43
N SER A 10 -5.22 8.14 1.71
CA SER A 10 -3.98 8.85 1.97
C SER A 10 -4.16 9.87 3.07
N LYS A 11 -3.38 9.70 4.14
CA LYS A 11 -3.39 10.60 5.29
C LYS A 11 -2.50 11.83 5.09
N TYR A 12 -1.28 11.62 4.59
CA TYR A 12 -0.27 12.70 4.47
C TYR A 12 0.14 13.06 3.04
N GLY A 13 -0.36 12.34 2.03
CA GLY A 13 -0.22 12.69 0.62
C GLY A 13 0.70 11.78 -0.20
N THR A 14 1.61 11.02 0.41
CA THR A 14 2.56 10.18 -0.34
C THR A 14 1.86 9.10 -1.17
N THR A 15 0.87 8.40 -0.60
CA THR A 15 0.04 7.46 -1.35
C THR A 15 -0.72 8.15 -2.47
N GLU A 16 -1.30 9.33 -2.22
CA GLU A 16 -2.01 10.10 -3.25
C GLU A 16 -1.09 10.47 -4.42
N GLN A 17 0.15 10.87 -4.13
CA GLN A 17 1.16 11.17 -5.14
C GLN A 17 1.47 9.94 -6.01
N TYR A 18 1.76 8.79 -5.40
CA TYR A 18 1.96 7.54 -6.13
C TYR A 18 0.78 7.16 -7.02
N MET A 19 -0.44 7.29 -6.49
CA MET A 19 -1.64 6.90 -7.22
C MET A 19 -1.95 7.86 -8.38
N ASN A 20 -1.60 9.14 -8.26
CA ASN A 20 -1.66 10.08 -9.39
C ASN A 20 -0.64 9.74 -10.48
N TRP A 21 0.60 9.38 -10.12
CA TRP A 21 1.59 8.92 -11.10
C TRP A 21 1.15 7.62 -11.79
N LEU A 22 0.71 6.64 -11.00
CA LEU A 22 0.23 5.36 -11.52
C LEU A 22 -0.96 5.55 -12.46
N ALA A 23 -1.96 6.36 -12.08
CA ALA A 23 -3.12 6.63 -12.91
C ALA A 23 -2.76 7.18 -14.28
N LYS A 24 -1.76 8.07 -14.36
CA LYS A 24 -1.24 8.59 -15.64
C LYS A 24 -0.52 7.52 -16.45
N LYS A 25 0.27 6.65 -15.80
CA LYS A 25 1.04 5.59 -16.50
C LYS A 25 0.15 4.52 -17.13
N ILE A 26 -0.96 4.16 -16.49
CA ILE A 26 -1.80 3.03 -16.92
C ILE A 26 -3.18 3.45 -17.46
N ASP A 27 -3.42 4.75 -17.58
CA ASP A 27 -4.72 5.35 -17.95
C ASP A 27 -5.86 4.80 -17.08
N ALA A 28 -5.82 5.11 -15.78
CA ALA A 28 -6.79 4.65 -14.78
C ALA A 28 -7.67 5.77 -14.22
N ASP A 29 -8.90 5.41 -13.90
CA ASP A 29 -9.78 6.26 -13.09
C ASP A 29 -9.36 6.22 -11.62
N LEU A 30 -9.34 7.37 -10.96
CA LEU A 30 -8.78 7.55 -9.61
C LEU A 30 -9.85 7.99 -8.60
N TYR A 31 -10.02 7.23 -7.52
CA TYR A 31 -11.03 7.43 -6.49
C TYR A 31 -10.40 7.51 -5.09
N LYS A 32 -10.77 8.54 -4.32
CA LYS A 32 -10.53 8.55 -2.87
C LYS A 32 -11.47 7.56 -2.21
N ALA A 33 -10.93 6.67 -1.39
CA ALA A 33 -11.63 5.62 -0.66
C ALA A 33 -12.89 6.11 0.07
N LYS A 34 -12.83 7.28 0.71
CA LYS A 34 -13.97 7.89 1.42
C LYS A 34 -15.14 8.32 0.53
N ASN A 35 -14.92 8.45 -0.78
CA ASN A 35 -15.89 8.98 -1.74
C ASN A 35 -16.37 7.90 -2.74
N VAL A 36 -15.82 6.69 -2.70
CA VAL A 36 -16.15 5.65 -3.67
C VAL A 36 -17.41 4.88 -3.25
N LYS A 37 -18.33 4.65 -4.19
CA LYS A 37 -19.47 3.76 -4.01
C LYS A 37 -19.27 2.46 -4.80
N PRO A 38 -19.86 1.33 -4.38
CA PRO A 38 -19.77 0.07 -5.12
C PRO A 38 -20.22 0.18 -6.58
N GLU A 39 -21.26 0.98 -6.84
CA GLU A 39 -21.78 1.27 -8.19
C GLU A 39 -20.71 1.84 -9.13
N ASN A 40 -19.81 2.69 -8.61
CA ASN A 40 -18.72 3.24 -9.41
C ASN A 40 -17.76 2.14 -9.89
N LEU A 41 -17.67 1.04 -9.14
CA LEU A 41 -16.66 0.00 -9.36
C LEU A 41 -17.17 -1.17 -10.22
N MET A 42 -18.49 -1.27 -10.46
CA MET A 42 -19.10 -2.43 -11.12
C MET A 42 -18.55 -2.67 -12.54
N GLY A 43 -18.30 -1.59 -13.29
CA GLY A 43 -17.82 -1.62 -14.67
C GLY A 43 -16.35 -2.00 -14.85
N TYR A 44 -15.55 -2.00 -13.78
CA TYR A 44 -14.13 -2.34 -13.88
C TYR A 44 -13.91 -3.84 -13.69
N GLU A 45 -13.07 -4.42 -14.52
CA GLU A 45 -12.60 -5.81 -14.35
C GLU A 45 -11.47 -5.91 -13.33
N THR A 46 -10.66 -4.84 -13.25
CA THR A 46 -9.48 -4.79 -12.42
C THR A 46 -9.42 -3.52 -11.58
N MET A 47 -9.08 -3.68 -10.30
CA MET A 47 -9.00 -2.61 -9.33
C MET A 47 -7.67 -2.65 -8.57
N ILE A 48 -7.18 -1.47 -8.23
CA ILE A 48 -5.98 -1.28 -7.40
C ILE A 48 -6.42 -0.57 -6.12
N PHE A 49 -6.15 -1.18 -4.97
CA PHE A 49 -6.48 -0.65 -3.65
C PHE A 49 -5.21 -0.23 -2.93
N ALA A 50 -5.04 1.06 -2.65
CA ALA A 50 -3.79 1.59 -2.10
C ALA A 50 -4.00 2.33 -0.78
N CYS A 51 -3.06 2.18 0.16
CA CYS A 51 -3.04 2.99 1.37
C CYS A 51 -1.62 3.14 1.93
N GLY A 52 -1.43 4.10 2.83
CA GLY A 52 -0.24 4.14 3.67
C GLY A 52 -0.27 3.04 4.73
N ILE A 53 0.90 2.52 5.10
CA ILE A 53 1.05 1.53 6.16
C ILE A 53 1.29 2.27 7.48
N TYR A 54 0.40 2.06 8.45
CA TYR A 54 0.49 2.70 9.77
C TYR A 54 0.34 1.65 10.86
N ASN A 55 1.35 1.49 11.72
CA ASN A 55 1.39 0.42 12.73
C ASN A 55 1.09 -0.95 12.10
N ASP A 56 1.71 -1.22 10.95
CA ASP A 56 1.57 -2.46 10.17
C ASP A 56 0.17 -2.71 9.60
N LYS A 57 -0.74 -1.74 9.72
CA LYS A 57 -2.10 -1.79 9.18
C LYS A 57 -2.22 -1.14 7.81
N LEU A 58 -2.96 -1.81 6.94
CA LEU A 58 -3.40 -1.33 5.64
C LEU A 58 -4.90 -0.97 5.73
N SER A 59 -5.24 0.31 5.89
CA SER A 59 -6.63 0.77 6.07
C SER A 59 -7.57 0.37 4.92
N ILE A 60 -7.02 0.21 3.71
CA ILE A 60 -7.79 -0.17 2.53
C ILE A 60 -8.39 -1.58 2.62
N ILE A 61 -7.81 -2.45 3.46
CA ILE A 61 -8.27 -3.82 3.63
C ILE A 61 -9.65 -3.88 4.28
N ASP A 62 -9.96 -2.96 5.19
CA ASP A 62 -11.28 -2.89 5.81
C ASP A 62 -12.37 -2.54 4.78
N ILE A 63 -12.03 -1.79 3.73
CA ILE A 63 -12.95 -1.47 2.63
C ILE A 63 -13.18 -2.71 1.77
N ILE A 64 -12.12 -3.47 1.47
CA ILE A 64 -12.22 -4.71 0.71
C ILE A 64 -13.08 -5.72 1.49
N LYS A 65 -12.83 -5.92 2.79
CA LYS A 65 -13.59 -6.81 3.67
C LYS A 65 -15.09 -6.48 3.65
N LYS A 66 -15.44 -5.20 3.79
CA LYS A 66 -16.85 -4.75 3.78
C LYS A 66 -17.57 -5.01 2.47
N ASN A 67 -16.84 -5.12 1.35
CA ASN A 67 -17.40 -5.29 0.01
C ASN A 67 -16.98 -6.62 -0.63
N ILE A 68 -16.49 -7.58 0.16
CA ILE A 68 -15.79 -8.76 -0.36
C ILE A 68 -16.68 -9.60 -1.29
N SER A 69 -17.98 -9.70 -1.01
CA SER A 69 -18.97 -10.40 -1.84
C SER A 69 -19.04 -9.87 -3.28
N HIS A 70 -18.87 -8.56 -3.47
CA HIS A 70 -18.87 -7.92 -4.79
C HIS A 70 -17.48 -7.96 -5.45
N LEU A 71 -16.43 -8.03 -4.63
CA LEU A 71 -15.03 -7.95 -5.06
C LEU A 71 -14.41 -9.33 -5.32
N MET A 72 -15.01 -10.41 -4.83
CA MET A 72 -14.51 -11.80 -4.93
C MET A 72 -14.54 -12.41 -6.34
N PHE A 73 -15.00 -11.68 -7.36
CA PHE A 73 -14.89 -12.11 -8.76
C PHE A 73 -14.01 -11.17 -9.58
N LYS A 74 -13.49 -10.13 -8.95
CA LYS A 74 -12.69 -9.10 -9.60
C LYS A 74 -11.20 -9.37 -9.37
N LYS A 75 -10.40 -8.83 -10.28
CA LYS A 75 -8.95 -8.78 -10.19
C LYS A 75 -8.57 -7.61 -9.30
N ILE A 76 -7.88 -7.88 -8.20
CA ILE A 76 -7.54 -6.87 -7.20
C ILE A 76 -6.05 -6.93 -6.91
N ILE A 77 -5.41 -5.77 -6.94
CA ILE A 77 -4.05 -5.55 -6.47
C ILE A 77 -4.12 -4.67 -5.22
N VAL A 78 -3.37 -4.99 -4.18
CA VAL A 78 -3.22 -4.14 -3.00
C VAL A 78 -1.86 -3.46 -3.05
N VAL A 79 -1.81 -2.17 -2.71
CA VAL A 79 -0.57 -1.40 -2.62
C VAL A 79 -0.44 -0.79 -1.23
N GLY A 80 0.65 -1.10 -0.54
CA GLY A 80 1.04 -0.51 0.73
C GLY A 80 2.17 0.49 0.54
N VAL A 81 2.03 1.69 1.08
CA VAL A 81 3.08 2.73 1.04
C VAL A 81 3.66 2.94 2.43
N GLY A 82 4.93 2.63 2.64
CA GLY A 82 5.57 2.66 3.96
C GLY A 82 7.09 2.56 3.90
N TRP A 83 7.72 2.10 4.97
CA TRP A 83 9.18 1.92 5.03
C TRP A 83 9.67 0.53 4.61
N TYR A 84 8.75 -0.39 4.28
CA TYR A 84 9.05 -1.78 3.94
C TYR A 84 9.63 -1.91 2.52
N SER A 85 10.65 -2.76 2.35
CA SER A 85 11.08 -3.19 1.02
C SER A 85 10.08 -4.16 0.39
N GLN A 86 10.04 -4.14 -0.95
CA GLN A 86 9.31 -5.09 -1.75
C GLN A 86 10.06 -6.42 -1.78
N ASP A 87 9.76 -7.29 -0.82
CA ASP A 87 10.32 -8.64 -0.69
C ASP A 87 9.31 -9.61 -0.07
N ASP A 88 9.55 -10.92 -0.25
CA ASP A 88 8.63 -11.97 0.17
C ASP A 88 8.38 -12.00 1.68
N PHE A 89 9.37 -11.62 2.50
CA PHE A 89 9.23 -11.63 3.96
C PHE A 89 8.26 -10.52 4.40
N ASN A 90 8.49 -9.29 3.96
CA ASN A 90 7.64 -8.15 4.31
C ASN A 90 6.22 -8.29 3.73
N VAL A 91 6.10 -8.74 2.48
CA VAL A 91 4.81 -9.02 1.85
C VAL A 91 4.04 -10.05 2.68
N LYS A 92 4.66 -11.19 2.99
CA LYS A 92 4.01 -12.24 3.77
C LYS A 92 3.61 -11.78 5.17
N MET A 93 4.49 -11.06 5.87
CA MET A 93 4.19 -10.51 7.19
C MET A 93 2.96 -9.59 7.16
N LEU A 94 2.88 -8.69 6.17
CA LEU A 94 1.76 -7.76 6.04
C LEU A 94 0.48 -8.44 5.56
N GLU A 95 0.58 -9.44 4.68
CA GLU A 95 -0.55 -10.30 4.31
C GLU A 95 -1.09 -11.02 5.56
N ASP A 96 -0.23 -11.74 6.30
CA ASP A 96 -0.61 -12.50 7.50
C ASP A 96 -1.25 -11.60 8.58
N TYR A 97 -0.82 -10.34 8.69
CA TYR A 97 -1.39 -9.38 9.64
C TYR A 97 -2.72 -8.76 9.19
N ASN A 98 -2.90 -8.50 7.90
CA ASN A 98 -4.02 -7.71 7.40
C ASN A 98 -5.11 -8.52 6.69
N PHE A 99 -4.73 -9.52 5.91
CA PHE A 99 -5.61 -10.24 4.99
C PHE A 99 -6.44 -11.30 5.72
N THR A 100 -7.66 -11.53 5.24
CA THR A 100 -8.46 -12.67 5.69
C THR A 100 -8.03 -13.94 4.94
N PRO A 101 -8.41 -15.14 5.42
CA PRO A 101 -8.14 -16.38 4.70
C PRO A 101 -8.61 -16.37 3.23
N GLU A 102 -9.71 -15.68 2.92
CA GLU A 102 -10.25 -15.57 1.56
C GLU A 102 -9.43 -14.65 0.64
N MET A 103 -8.62 -13.76 1.22
CA MET A 103 -7.76 -12.82 0.49
C MET A 103 -6.35 -13.41 0.25
N GLN A 104 -5.91 -14.30 1.14
CA GLN A 104 -4.58 -14.91 1.11
C GLN A 104 -4.31 -15.64 -0.21
N GLY A 105 -3.17 -15.33 -0.84
CA GLY A 105 -2.76 -15.90 -2.13
C GLY A 105 -3.59 -15.44 -3.34
N ARG A 106 -4.63 -14.63 -3.12
CA ARG A 106 -5.54 -14.15 -4.16
C ARG A 106 -5.22 -12.74 -4.62
N PHE A 107 -4.94 -11.84 -3.68
CA PHE A 107 -4.67 -10.43 -3.98
C PHE A 107 -3.17 -10.17 -3.82
N PRO A 108 -2.41 -9.93 -4.91
CA PRO A 108 -1.00 -9.54 -4.75
C PRO A 108 -0.88 -8.23 -3.99
N LEU A 109 0.05 -8.20 -3.04
CA LEU A 109 0.45 -7.00 -2.30
C LEU A 109 1.78 -6.46 -2.85
N PHE A 110 1.78 -5.18 -3.24
CA PHE A 110 2.98 -4.42 -3.61
C PHE A 110 3.30 -3.38 -2.53
N LEU A 111 4.58 -3.26 -2.20
CA LEU A 111 5.10 -2.35 -1.20
C LEU A 111 5.92 -1.26 -1.89
N LEU A 112 5.54 -0.01 -1.65
CA LEU A 112 6.25 1.16 -2.16
C LEU A 112 6.88 1.92 -1.00
N LYS A 113 8.13 2.35 -1.18
CA LYS A 113 8.81 3.19 -0.20
C LYS A 113 8.15 4.57 -0.17
N GLY A 114 7.65 4.94 0.99
CA GLY A 114 6.95 6.20 1.24
C GLY A 114 7.81 7.20 2.00
N GLU A 115 7.16 8.20 2.59
CA GLU A 115 7.78 9.26 3.37
C GLU A 115 6.91 9.62 4.57
N ILE A 116 7.55 10.15 5.61
CA ILE A 116 6.84 10.63 6.81
C ILE A 116 6.80 12.15 6.76
N ASN A 117 5.60 12.69 6.60
CA ASN A 117 5.39 14.13 6.72
C ASN A 117 5.31 14.54 8.20
N LEU A 118 6.49 14.69 8.84
CA LEU A 118 6.62 15.06 10.25
C LEU A 118 5.93 16.39 10.62
N LYS A 119 5.59 17.24 9.64
CA LYS A 119 4.85 18.49 9.86
C LYS A 119 3.34 18.28 10.04
N LYS A 120 2.82 17.13 9.62
CA LYS A 120 1.38 16.82 9.62
C LYS A 120 0.97 15.77 10.65
N ILE A 121 1.93 15.08 11.28
CA ILE A 121 1.63 14.06 12.30
C ILE A 121 1.06 14.71 13.56
N ASN A 122 0.14 14.03 14.24
CA ASN A 122 -0.40 14.47 15.51
C ASN A 122 0.52 14.05 16.69
N PRO A 123 0.31 14.59 17.91
CA PRO A 123 1.18 14.28 19.05
C PRO A 123 1.24 12.79 19.43
N MET A 124 0.13 12.07 19.28
CA MET A 124 0.08 10.63 19.58
C MET A 124 0.93 9.84 18.57
N GLU A 125 0.85 10.18 17.30
CA GLU A 125 1.66 9.57 16.24
C GLU A 125 3.14 9.90 16.40
N ALA A 126 3.46 11.14 16.76
CA ALA A 126 4.83 11.54 17.09
C ALA A 126 5.39 10.71 18.26
N MET A 127 4.58 10.45 19.29
CA MET A 127 4.95 9.57 20.39
C MET A 127 5.17 8.14 19.92
N THR A 128 4.29 7.59 19.08
CA THR A 128 4.44 6.24 18.49
C THR A 128 5.73 6.14 17.69
N LEU A 129 6.03 7.09 16.80
CA LEU A 129 7.27 7.09 16.01
C LEU A 129 8.52 7.16 16.90
N LYS A 130 8.48 7.97 17.97
CA LYS A 130 9.58 8.06 18.95
C LYS A 130 9.80 6.74 19.69
N MET A 131 8.73 6.05 20.09
CA MET A 131 8.81 4.73 20.71
C MET A 131 9.36 3.67 19.74
N THR A 132 8.87 3.67 18.49
CA THR A 132 9.38 2.78 17.43
C THR A 132 10.86 3.01 17.21
N LYS A 133 11.31 4.26 17.03
CA LYS A 133 12.74 4.59 16.89
C LYS A 133 13.56 4.10 18.08
N SER A 134 13.08 4.31 19.30
CA SER A 134 13.77 3.84 20.53
C SER A 134 13.91 2.32 20.55
N ARG A 135 12.87 1.58 20.15
CA ARG A 135 12.91 0.11 20.04
C ARG A 135 13.91 -0.34 18.98
N LEU A 136 13.86 0.26 17.78
CA LEU A 136 14.78 -0.08 16.68
C LEU A 136 16.24 0.23 17.05
N ASN A 137 16.49 1.35 17.73
CA ASN A 137 17.82 1.70 18.23
C ASN A 137 18.36 0.72 19.29
N LYS A 138 17.51 -0.05 19.97
CA LYS A 138 17.95 -1.07 20.93
C LYS A 138 18.14 -2.45 20.30
N LYS A 139 17.67 -2.66 19.08
CA LYS A 139 17.84 -3.92 18.36
C LYS A 139 19.31 -4.09 17.97
N PHE A 140 19.90 -5.23 18.34
CA PHE A 140 21.29 -5.56 18.01
C PHE A 140 21.48 -5.83 16.51
N ASP A 141 20.58 -6.64 15.94
CA ASP A 141 20.59 -7.03 14.53
C ASP A 141 19.53 -6.21 13.77
N ARG A 142 19.91 -5.02 13.29
CA ARG A 142 19.01 -4.15 12.54
C ARG A 142 18.98 -4.56 11.07
N SER A 143 17.78 -4.73 10.52
CA SER A 143 17.59 -4.91 9.09
C SER A 143 17.76 -3.58 8.34
N ASN A 144 17.83 -3.66 7.01
CA ASN A 144 17.81 -2.46 6.16
C ASN A 144 16.52 -1.64 6.37
N ASP A 145 15.37 -2.30 6.55
CA ASP A 145 14.10 -1.61 6.82
C ASP A 145 14.11 -0.91 8.18
N ASP A 146 14.76 -1.49 9.19
CA ASP A 146 14.93 -0.82 10.48
C ASP A 146 15.73 0.49 10.32
N ILE A 147 16.80 0.47 9.51
CA ILE A 147 17.64 1.64 9.22
C ILE A 147 16.86 2.68 8.41
N VAL A 148 16.08 2.25 7.41
CA VAL A 148 15.23 3.12 6.60
C VAL A 148 14.14 3.76 7.47
N ALA A 149 13.47 2.99 8.32
CA ALA A 149 12.45 3.48 9.23
C ALA A 149 13.02 4.53 10.20
N ILE A 150 14.19 4.28 10.80
CA ILE A 150 14.88 5.27 11.64
C ILE A 150 15.17 6.55 10.85
N SER A 151 15.69 6.43 9.63
CA SER A 151 16.07 7.57 8.78
C SER A 151 14.85 8.41 8.39
N MET A 152 13.73 7.78 8.05
CA MET A 152 12.45 8.46 7.78
C MET A 152 11.92 9.18 9.02
N ILE A 153 12.00 8.56 10.20
CA ILE A 153 11.60 9.19 11.47
C ILE A 153 12.49 10.41 11.79
N ASP A 154 13.76 10.38 11.38
CA ASP A 154 14.70 11.51 11.50
C ASP A 154 14.52 12.58 10.42
N GLY A 155 13.53 12.43 9.55
CA GLY A 155 13.14 13.43 8.57
C GLY A 155 13.82 13.28 7.21
N MET A 156 14.50 12.16 6.95
CA MET A 156 14.95 11.84 5.59
C MET A 156 13.77 11.49 4.69
N ASN A 157 13.45 12.40 3.78
CA ASN A 157 12.33 12.31 2.83
C ASN A 157 12.86 12.33 1.39
N LYS A 158 13.57 11.28 0.98
CA LYS A 158 14.08 11.09 -0.40
C LYS A 158 13.78 9.70 -0.95
N TYR A 159 12.79 9.01 -0.37
CA TYR A 159 12.49 7.63 -0.71
C TYR A 159 11.32 7.53 -1.68
N THR A 160 10.50 8.58 -1.81
CA THR A 160 9.42 8.62 -2.77
C THR A 160 9.95 8.97 -4.15
N ALA A 161 9.81 8.05 -5.10
CA ALA A 161 10.31 8.18 -6.46
C ALA A 161 9.34 7.48 -7.41
N GLU A 162 9.10 8.04 -8.60
CA GLU A 162 8.13 7.49 -9.55
C GLU A 162 8.52 6.10 -10.05
N GLU A 163 9.83 5.83 -10.09
CA GLU A 163 10.46 4.57 -10.49
C GLU A 163 10.12 3.41 -9.54
N ASN A 164 9.72 3.71 -8.29
CA ASN A 164 9.25 2.66 -7.37
C ASN A 164 7.97 1.96 -7.90
N LEU A 165 7.27 2.57 -8.87
CA LEU A 165 6.10 1.96 -9.52
C LEU A 165 6.48 0.96 -10.62
N ASP A 166 7.73 0.87 -11.04
CA ASP A 166 8.13 0.12 -12.24
C ASP A 166 7.76 -1.37 -12.15
N GLU A 167 8.00 -2.00 -11.00
CA GLU A 167 7.62 -3.40 -10.78
C GLU A 167 6.11 -3.62 -10.87
N LEU A 168 5.32 -2.72 -10.27
CA LEU A 168 3.86 -2.75 -10.31
C LEU A 168 3.33 -2.54 -11.74
N VAL A 169 3.89 -1.59 -12.47
CA VAL A 169 3.51 -1.30 -13.86
C VAL A 169 3.87 -2.47 -14.77
N SER A 170 5.03 -3.09 -14.59
CA SER A 170 5.39 -4.31 -15.33
C SER A 170 4.40 -5.43 -15.05
N PHE A 171 4.07 -5.67 -13.77
CA PHE A 171 3.08 -6.67 -13.39
C PHE A 171 1.70 -6.43 -14.02
N ILE A 172 1.23 -5.17 -14.02
CA ILE A 172 -0.02 -4.74 -14.63
C ILE A 172 -0.02 -5.02 -16.15
N ASN A 173 1.05 -4.65 -16.84
CA ASN A 173 1.17 -4.77 -18.30
C ASN A 173 1.31 -6.24 -18.74
N GLU A 174 2.05 -7.05 -17.99
CA GLU A 174 2.21 -8.47 -18.25
C GLU A 174 0.91 -9.26 -18.03
N GLY A 175 -0.04 -8.71 -17.28
CA GLY A 175 -1.32 -9.35 -16.99
C GLY A 175 -1.17 -10.69 -16.27
N LYS A 176 -0.09 -10.87 -15.50
CA LYS A 176 0.18 -12.11 -14.75
C LYS A 176 -0.71 -12.19 -13.50
N TRP A 177 -1.95 -12.60 -13.69
CA TRP A 177 -2.86 -12.95 -12.59
C TRP A 177 -2.58 -14.39 -12.15
N LYS A 178 -1.41 -14.67 -11.59
CA LYS A 178 -1.13 -16.00 -11.03
C LYS A 178 -1.70 -16.07 -9.62
N ILE A 179 -2.80 -16.81 -9.50
CA ILE A 179 -3.19 -17.50 -8.26
C ILE A 179 -1.93 -18.21 -7.79
N ARG A 180 -1.36 -17.83 -6.62
CA ARG A 180 -0.28 -18.62 -6.01
C ARG A 180 -0.86 -20.04 -5.85
N LYS A 181 -0.38 -20.99 -6.66
CA LYS A 181 -0.67 -22.40 -6.41
C LYS A 181 -0.07 -22.70 -5.03
N GLN A 182 -0.95 -23.14 -4.12
CA GLN A 182 -0.58 -23.70 -2.82
C GLN A 182 0.45 -24.81 -2.99
#